data_AF-A0AAW1IDD9-F1
#
_entry.id   AF-A0AAW1IDD9-F1
#
_cell.length_a   1.000
_cell.length_b   1.000
_cell.length_c   1.000
_cell.angle_alpha   90.00
_cell.angle_beta   90.00
_cell.angle_gamma   90.00
#
_symmetry.space_group_name_H-M   'P 1'
#
loop_
_entity.id
_entity.type
_entity.pdbx_description
1 polymer ?
#
loop_
_entity_poly.entity_id
_entity_poly.type
_entity_poly.pdbx_seq_one_letter_code
_entity_poly.pdbx_strand_id
1 'polypeptide(L)'
;MPPHGHSCEGDNNHHESPETGLEYSLYAKIDRENLECLNEAVDGSGKTIFKPWEERLNFNVHVESDADEELLFNIPFTGNVKLKLYAL
;
A
#
# COMPACT_ATOMS: atom_id res chain seq x y z
N MET A 1 38.38 35.55 -17.48
CA MET A 1 37.80 34.19 -17.39
C MET A 1 37.18 34.05 -16.02
N PRO A 2 35.85 34.08 -15.89
CA PRO A 2 35.22 33.81 -14.62
C PRO A 2 34.72 32.35 -14.56
N PRO A 3 34.95 31.60 -13.47
CA PRO A 3 34.35 30.30 -13.27
C PRO A 3 32.97 30.51 -12.67
N HIS A 4 31.92 30.08 -13.37
CA HIS A 4 30.56 30.08 -12.83
C HIS A 4 30.05 28.66 -12.75
N GLY A 5 29.68 28.30 -11.53
CA GLY A 5 29.49 26.95 -11.06
C GLY A 5 28.22 26.27 -11.57
N HIS A 6 28.26 24.95 -11.43
CA HIS A 6 27.13 24.05 -11.55
C HIS A 6 25.95 24.54 -10.71
N SER A 7 24.90 25.02 -11.37
CA SER A 7 23.56 25.11 -10.79
C SER A 7 22.88 23.77 -11.08
N CYS A 8 23.04 22.81 -10.17
CA CYS A 8 22.14 21.68 -10.10
C CYS A 8 20.92 22.14 -9.31
N GLU A 9 19.82 22.42 -10.02
CA GLU A 9 18.50 22.62 -9.40
C GLU A 9 18.05 21.28 -8.82
N GLY A 10 18.39 21.06 -7.55
CA GLY A 10 17.78 20.06 -6.71
C GLY A 10 16.60 20.67 -5.98
N ASP A 11 15.38 20.36 -6.41
CA ASP A 11 14.23 20.28 -5.51
C ASP A 11 13.27 19.19 -6.01
N ASN A 12 13.68 17.95 -5.81
CA ASN A 12 12.75 16.85 -5.61
C ASN A 12 13.02 16.34 -4.21
N ASN A 13 12.59 17.12 -3.21
CA ASN A 13 12.57 16.71 -1.82
C ASN A 13 11.52 15.62 -1.62
N HIS A 14 11.83 14.42 -2.13
CA HIS A 14 11.20 13.18 -1.72
C HIS A 14 12.06 12.55 -0.63
N HIS A 15 12.25 13.29 0.46
CA HIS A 15 12.74 12.71 1.71
C HIS A 15 11.57 11.94 2.36
N GLU A 16 11.07 10.91 1.66
CA GLU A 16 10.27 9.89 2.30
C GLU A 16 11.27 8.96 3.01
N SER A 17 11.63 9.34 4.24
CA SER A 17 12.18 8.33 5.14
C SER A 17 11.13 7.22 5.26
N PRO A 18 11.50 5.93 5.23
CA PRO A 18 10.56 4.82 5.44
C PRO A 18 9.81 4.92 6.77
N GLU A 19 10.33 5.73 7.69
CA GLU A 19 9.73 6.10 8.98
C GLU A 19 8.50 7.01 8.82
N THR A 20 8.48 7.89 7.81
CA THR A 20 7.33 8.77 7.53
C THR A 20 6.16 7.96 6.95
N GLY A 21 6.43 6.97 6.09
CA GLY A 21 5.39 6.10 5.51
C GLY A 21 4.65 5.24 6.54
N LEU A 22 5.31 4.93 7.66
CA LEU A 22 4.73 4.23 8.81
C LEU A 22 3.68 5.09 9.53
N GLU A 23 3.95 6.38 9.73
CA GLU A 23 3.01 7.32 10.37
C GLU A 23 1.73 7.52 9.53
N TYR A 24 1.82 7.33 8.21
CA TYR A 24 0.67 7.42 7.28
C TYR A 24 0.09 6.07 6.87
N SER A 25 0.42 4.98 7.58
CA SER A 25 -0.11 3.66 7.21
C SER A 25 -1.64 3.67 7.24
N LEU A 26 -2.25 3.56 6.05
CA LEU A 26 -3.70 3.48 5.90
C LEU A 26 -4.26 2.17 6.44
N TYR A 27 -3.40 1.20 6.79
CA TYR A 27 -3.79 -0.09 7.34
C TYR A 27 -4.73 0.02 8.54
N ALA A 28 -4.49 1.00 9.43
CA ALA A 28 -5.34 1.25 10.59
C ALA A 28 -6.69 1.92 10.24
N LYS A 29 -6.83 2.44 9.01
CA LYS A 29 -8.03 3.09 8.48
C LYS A 29 -8.84 2.18 7.56
N ILE A 30 -8.32 0.99 7.22
CA ILE A 30 -9.06 0.01 6.43
C ILE A 30 -10.13 -0.62 7.32
N ASP A 31 -11.37 -0.60 6.84
CA ASP A 31 -12.47 -1.35 7.44
C ASP A 31 -12.40 -2.80 6.95
N ARG A 32 -11.82 -3.68 7.78
CA ARG A 32 -11.64 -5.10 7.45
C ARG A 32 -12.93 -5.92 7.56
N GLU A 33 -13.93 -5.40 8.27
CA GLU A 33 -15.20 -6.08 8.45
C GLU A 33 -15.99 -6.01 7.13
N ASN A 34 -16.10 -4.81 6.57
CA ASN A 34 -16.78 -4.54 5.30
C ASN A 34 -15.89 -4.69 4.05
N LEU A 35 -14.62 -5.10 4.20
CA LEU A 35 -13.77 -5.40 3.06
C LEU A 35 -14.38 -6.54 2.27
N GLU A 36 -14.36 -6.45 0.94
CA GLU A 36 -14.81 -7.53 0.07
C GLU A 36 -13.70 -7.85 -0.93
N CYS A 37 -13.52 -9.14 -1.18
CA CYS A 37 -12.65 -9.63 -2.23
C CYS A 37 -13.47 -10.54 -3.14
N LEU A 38 -13.43 -10.28 -4.44
CA LEU A 38 -14.09 -11.10 -5.45
C LEU A 38 -13.04 -11.88 -6.24
N ASN A 39 -13.45 -13.03 -6.75
CA ASN A 39 -12.62 -14.01 -7.47
C ASN A 39 -11.55 -14.70 -6.62
N GLU A 40 -11.65 -14.62 -5.30
CA GLU A 40 -10.81 -15.39 -4.38
C GLU A 40 -11.22 -16.88 -4.35
N ALA A 41 -10.25 -17.78 -4.39
CA ALA A 41 -10.46 -19.23 -4.31
C ALA A 41 -11.04 -19.67 -2.96
N VAL A 42 -10.68 -18.93 -1.90
CA VAL A 42 -11.16 -19.16 -0.54
C VAL A 42 -11.84 -17.89 -0.05
N ASP A 43 -13.13 -18.00 0.26
CA ASP A 43 -13.94 -16.91 0.82
C ASP A 43 -13.26 -16.28 2.04
N GLY A 44 -13.08 -14.96 1.99
CA GLY A 44 -12.47 -14.18 3.06
C GLY A 44 -10.94 -14.25 3.13
N SER A 45 -10.27 -15.00 2.24
CA SER A 45 -8.80 -15.03 2.20
C SER A 45 -8.20 -13.67 1.81
N GLY A 46 -8.87 -12.91 0.94
CA GLY A 46 -8.46 -11.55 0.57
C GLY A 46 -8.42 -10.56 1.73
N LYS A 47 -9.14 -10.80 2.82
CA LYS A 47 -9.07 -9.96 4.04
C LYS A 47 -7.77 -10.15 4.81
N THR A 48 -7.17 -11.33 4.70
CA THR A 48 -6.02 -11.73 5.52
C THR A 48 -4.69 -11.19 5.00
N ILE A 49 -4.62 -10.83 3.71
CA ILE A 49 -3.41 -10.30 3.08
C ILE A 49 -3.09 -8.85 3.49
N PHE A 50 -4.07 -8.11 4.01
CA PHE A 50 -3.85 -6.77 4.54
C PHE A 50 -3.13 -6.88 5.89
N LYS A 51 -1.87 -6.44 5.89
CA LYS A 51 -0.95 -6.57 7.02
C LYS A 51 -0.27 -5.25 7.37
N PRO A 52 0.15 -5.06 8.63
CA PRO A 52 0.92 -3.88 9.01
C PRO A 52 2.27 -3.86 8.31
N TRP A 53 2.87 -2.68 8.19
CA TRP A 53 4.16 -2.48 7.53
C TRP A 53 5.28 -3.36 8.11
N GLU A 54 5.26 -3.63 9.42
CA GLU A 54 6.22 -4.49 10.09
C GLU A 54 6.22 -5.92 9.52
N GLU A 55 5.07 -6.39 9.05
CA GLU A 55 4.88 -7.72 8.48
C GLU A 55 5.03 -7.73 6.95
N ARG A 56 5.50 -6.65 6.32
CA ARG A 56 5.65 -6.57 4.85
C ARG A 56 6.47 -7.73 4.26
N LEU A 57 7.44 -8.25 5.01
CA LEU A 57 8.29 -9.38 4.61
C LEU A 57 7.68 -10.78 4.90
N ASN A 58 6.48 -10.83 5.49
CA ASN A 58 5.77 -12.07 5.77
C ASN A 58 4.95 -12.52 4.55
N PHE A 59 5.46 -13.47 3.77
CA PHE A 59 4.80 -14.01 2.58
C PHE A 59 3.99 -15.29 2.86
N ASN A 60 3.77 -15.64 4.13
CA ASN A 60 3.01 -16.86 4.46
C ASN A 60 1.52 -16.71 4.14
N VAL A 61 0.99 -15.49 4.25
CA VAL A 61 -0.40 -15.18 3.97
C VAL A 61 -0.53 -14.68 2.54
N HIS A 62 -1.37 -15.36 1.76
CA HIS A 62 -1.64 -15.05 0.36
C HIS A 62 -3.10 -15.34 0.04
N VAL A 63 -3.55 -14.77 -1.07
CA VAL A 63 -4.86 -15.00 -1.67
C VAL A 63 -4.59 -15.57 -3.06
N GLU A 64 -5.30 -16.64 -3.38
CA GLU A 64 -5.26 -17.28 -4.70
C GLU A 64 -6.58 -16.97 -5.41
N SER A 65 -6.52 -16.80 -6.73
CA SER A 65 -7.73 -16.63 -7.53
C SER A 65 -8.36 -17.97 -7.89
N ASP A 66 -9.69 -18.01 -7.93
CA ASP A 66 -10.45 -19.27 -8.12
C ASP A 66 -10.44 -19.77 -9.57
N ALA A 67 -10.32 -18.85 -10.54
CA ALA A 67 -10.49 -19.16 -11.96
C ALA A 67 -9.54 -18.38 -12.88
N ASP A 68 -9.60 -17.06 -12.81
CA ASP A 68 -8.86 -16.16 -13.72
C ASP A 68 -7.68 -15.48 -13.01
N GLU A 69 -6.80 -14.82 -13.77
CA GLU A 69 -5.66 -14.05 -13.24
C GLU A 69 -6.07 -12.71 -12.59
N GLU A 70 -7.37 -12.50 -12.36
CA GLU A 70 -7.94 -11.25 -11.87
C GLU A 70 -8.57 -11.41 -10.48
N LEU A 71 -8.11 -10.61 -9.52
CA LEU A 71 -8.70 -10.44 -8.19
C LEU A 71 -9.23 -9.02 -8.03
N LEU A 72 -10.44 -8.86 -7.48
CA LEU A 72 -11.01 -7.55 -7.20
C LEU A 72 -11.09 -7.31 -5.70
N PHE A 73 -10.57 -6.17 -5.25
CA PHE A 73 -10.64 -5.75 -3.85
C PHE A 73 -11.48 -4.49 -3.72
N ASN A 74 -12.55 -4.58 -2.92
CA ASN A 74 -13.31 -3.44 -2.44
C ASN A 74 -12.83 -3.10 -1.03
N ILE A 75 -12.07 -2.00 -0.89
CA ILE A 75 -11.43 -1.60 0.37
C ILE A 75 -12.14 -0.36 0.93
N PRO A 76 -13.15 -0.52 1.80
CA PRO A 76 -13.73 0.60 2.51
C PRO A 76 -12.75 1.16 3.54
N PHE A 77 -12.74 2.48 3.69
CA PHE A 77 -11.97 3.17 4.72
C PHE A 77 -12.92 3.74 5.77
N THR A 78 -12.52 3.67 7.04
CA THR A 78 -13.30 4.17 8.19
C THR A 78 -13.33 5.70 8.30
N GLY A 79 -12.80 6.42 7.30
CA GLY A 79 -12.75 7.88 7.27
C GLY A 79 -12.17 8.42 5.98
N ASN A 80 -12.13 9.75 5.84
CA ASN A 80 -11.58 10.40 4.68
C ASN A 80 -10.06 10.20 4.61
N VAL A 81 -9.62 9.45 3.62
CA VAL A 81 -8.20 9.21 3.34
C VAL A 81 -7.86 9.75 1.95
N LYS A 82 -6.60 10.17 1.77
CA LYS A 82 -6.06 10.50 0.46
C LYS A 82 -4.97 9.49 0.14
N LEU A 83 -5.24 8.63 -0.84
CA LEU A 83 -4.27 7.65 -1.30
C LEU A 83 -3.18 8.39 -2.09
N LYS A 84 -1.94 8.28 -1.63
CA LYS A 84 -0.76 8.87 -2.29
C LYS A 84 0.09 7.80 -2.98
N LEU A 85 0.33 6.71 -2.27
CA LEU A 85 1.19 5.60 -2.69
C LEU A 85 0.57 4.29 -2.20
N TYR A 86 0.92 3.19 -2.86
CA TYR A 86 0.58 1.83 -2.46
C TYR A 86 1.81 0.93 -2.62
N ALA A 87 1.85 -0.16 -1.86
CA ALA A 87 2.87 -1.19 -1.94
C ALA A 87 2.17 -2.56 -1.99
N LEU A 88 2.69 -3.46 -2.82
CA LEU A 88 2.22 -4.84 -2.98
C LEU A 88 3.22 -5.80 -2.34
#